data_AF-A0A7C4VMH5-F1
#
_entry.id   AF-A0A7C4VMH5-F1
#
_cell.length_a   1.000
_cell.length_b   1.000
_cell.length_c   1.000
_cell.angle_alpha   90.00
_cell.angle_beta   90.00
_cell.angle_gamma   90.00
#
_symmetry.space_group_name_H-M   'P 1'
#
loop_
_entity.id
_entity.type
_entity.pdbx_description
1 polymer ?
#
loop_
_entity_poly.entity_id
_entity_poly.type
_entity_poly.pdbx_seq_one_letter_code
_entity_poly.pdbx_strand_id
1 'polypeptide(L)' 'HVFYKKPEEVYEHVKNNILAFAPGGGYVFNQVHNIVANVPPENIVAAYKSAYENGHYPIKT' A
#
# COMPACT_ATOMS: atom_id res chain seq x y z
N HIS A 1 11.16 -8.54 0.31
CA HIS A 1 10.74 -7.45 1.22
C HIS A 1 10.19 -6.32 0.33
N VAL A 2 8.89 -6.02 0.41
CA VAL A 2 8.14 -5.24 -0.62
C VAL A 2 8.80 -3.89 -0.93
N PHE A 3 9.28 -3.20 0.10
CA PHE A 3 9.96 -1.91 0.00
C PHE A 3 11.33 -1.91 -0.70
N TYR A 4 11.82 -3.04 -1.22
CA TYR A 4 13.04 -3.10 -2.06
C TYR A 4 12.75 -3.37 -3.54
N LYS A 5 11.47 -3.38 -3.93
CA LYS A 5 11.05 -3.48 -5.33
C LYS A 5 11.04 -2.09 -6.00
N LYS A 6 10.71 -2.02 -7.28
CA LYS A 6 10.47 -0.74 -7.95
C LYS A 6 9.23 -0.04 -7.36
N PRO A 7 9.15 1.30 -7.35
CA PRO A 7 8.01 2.03 -6.81
C PRO A 7 6.66 1.56 -7.36
N GLU A 8 6.60 1.24 -8.66
CA GLU A 8 5.37 0.77 -9.32
C GLU A 8 4.91 -0.59 -8.76
N GLU A 9 5.85 -1.49 -8.47
CA GLU A 9 5.53 -2.78 -7.85
C GLU A 9 5.07 -2.62 -6.41
N VAL A 10 5.60 -1.63 -5.67
CA VAL A 10 5.15 -1.31 -4.31
C VAL A 10 3.72 -0.79 -4.34
N TYR A 11 3.41 0.12 -5.28
CA TYR A 11 2.07 0.64 -5.49
C TYR A 11 1.09 -0.50 -5.78
N GLU A 12 1.36 -1.34 -6.79
CA GLU A 12 0.47 -2.45 -7.15
C GLU A 12 0.30 -3.46 -6.02
N HIS A 13 1.35 -3.72 -5.22
CA HIS A 13 1.25 -4.60 -4.07
C HIS A 13 0.27 -4.05 -3.01
N VAL A 14 0.37 -2.76 -2.68
CA VAL A 14 -0.54 -2.13 -1.71
C VAL A 14 -1.97 -2.10 -2.23
N LYS A 15 -2.18 -1.76 -3.50
CA LYS A 15 -3.48 -1.80 -4.15
C LYS A 15 -4.12 -3.18 -4.06
N ASN A 16 -3.38 -4.24 -4.40
CA ASN A 16 -3.89 -5.61 -4.35
C ASN A 16 -4.30 -6.02 -2.92
N ASN A 17 -3.54 -5.60 -1.91
CA ASN A 17 -3.91 -5.87 -0.52
C ASN A 17 -5.21 -5.14 -0.13
N ILE A 18 -5.38 -3.88 -0.52
CA ILE A 18 -6.61 -3.14 -0.26
C ILE A 18 -7.80 -3.81 -0.93
N LEU A 19 -7.68 -4.19 -2.20
CA LEU A 19 -8.75 -4.88 -2.92
C LEU A 19 -9.10 -6.24 -2.32
N ALA A 20 -8.13 -6.93 -1.69
CA ALA A 20 -8.36 -8.21 -1.04
C ALA A 20 -9.03 -8.07 0.35
N PHE A 21 -8.63 -7.07 1.14
CA PHE A 21 -9.00 -6.99 2.57
C PHE A 21 -10.03 -5.93 2.91
N ALA A 22 -10.15 -4.87 2.11
CA ALA A 22 -11.06 -3.76 2.39
C ALA A 22 -12.54 -3.98 2.00
N PRO A 23 -12.93 -4.86 1.05
CA PRO A 23 -14.34 -5.11 0.77
C PRO A 23 -15.14 -5.48 2.04
N GLY A 24 -16.29 -4.86 2.23
CA GLY A 24 -17.12 -5.04 3.44
C GLY A 24 -16.84 -4.02 4.56
N GLY A 25 -15.81 -3.19 4.45
CA GLY A 25 -15.51 -2.16 5.45
C GLY A 25 -14.53 -2.60 6.53
N GLY A 26 -14.12 -1.65 7.37
CA GLY A 26 -13.32 -1.91 8.58
C GLY A 26 -11.82 -2.11 8.37
N TYR A 27 -11.33 -2.10 7.13
CA TYR A 27 -9.89 -2.13 6.85
C TYR A 27 -9.25 -0.75 6.98
N VAL A 28 -8.17 -0.67 7.74
CA VAL A 28 -7.28 0.49 7.88
C VAL A 28 -5.89 0.09 7.42
N PHE A 29 -5.37 0.75 6.37
CA PHE A 29 -4.05 0.45 5.83
C PHE A 29 -2.94 0.78 6.83
N ASN A 30 -2.00 -0.15 6.99
CA ASN A 30 -0.71 0.05 7.65
C ASN A 30 0.31 -0.96 7.10
N GLN A 31 1.60 -0.62 7.16
CA GLN A 31 2.68 -1.58 6.92
C GLN A 31 2.78 -2.64 8.03
N VAL A 32 3.10 -3.88 7.66
CA VAL A 32 3.25 -5.01 8.60
C VAL A 32 4.49 -4.85 9.50
N HIS A 33 5.52 -4.15 9.02
CA HIS A 33 6.75 -3.87 9.76
C HIS A 33 7.20 -2.42 9.54
N ASN A 34 8.03 -1.94 10.45
CA ASN A 34 8.60 -0.59 10.42
C ASN A 34 9.39 -0.33 9.12
N ILE A 35 9.43 0.93 8.70
CA ILE A 35 10.32 1.41 7.66
C ILE A 35 11.75 1.43 8.22
N VAL A 36 12.69 0.78 7.54
CA VAL A 36 14.11 0.71 7.92
C VAL A 36 14.95 1.67 7.07
N ALA A 37 16.13 2.05 7.56
CA ALA A 37 16.97 3.12 6.98
C ALA A 37 17.29 2.97 5.48
N ASN A 38 17.36 1.74 4.98
CA ASN A 38 17.73 1.46 3.59
C ASN A 38 16.54 1.37 2.63
N VAL A 39 15.33 1.72 3.07
CA VAL A 39 14.16 1.79 2.18
C VAL A 39 14.25 3.06 1.33
N PRO A 40 14.26 2.96 -0.01
CA PRO A 40 14.20 4.14 -0.88
C PRO A 40 12.96 4.99 -0.59
N PRO A 41 13.08 6.33 -0.45
CA PRO A 41 11.95 7.21 -0.17
C PRO A 41 10.78 7.08 -1.17
N GLU A 42 11.09 6.84 -2.45
CA GLU A 42 10.12 6.69 -3.52
C GLU A 42 9.19 5.50 -3.28
N ASN A 43 9.70 4.44 -2.65
CA ASN A 43 8.93 3.25 -2.31
C ASN A 43 7.95 3.53 -1.16
N ILE A 44 8.34 4.38 -0.21
CA ILE A 44 7.44 4.85 0.86
C ILE A 44 6.31 5.67 0.23
N VAL A 45 6.66 6.63 -0.60
CA VAL A 45 5.68 7.49 -1.30
C VAL A 45 4.72 6.62 -2.13
N ALA A 46 5.22 5.63 -2.87
CA ALA A 46 4.39 4.73 -3.66
C ALA A 46 3.38 3.94 -2.82
N ALA A 47 3.79 3.43 -1.65
CA ALA A 47 2.89 2.70 -0.75
C ALA A 47 1.76 3.60 -0.23
N TYR A 48 2.09 4.79 0.29
CA TYR A 48 1.09 5.72 0.82
C TYR A 48 0.22 6.32 -0.29
N LYS A 49 0.77 6.57 -1.48
CA LYS A 49 -0.01 6.98 -2.66
C LYS A 49 -1.04 5.92 -3.03
N SER A 50 -0.65 4.65 -3.10
CA SER A 50 -1.59 3.56 -3.37
C SER A 50 -2.68 3.46 -2.30
N ALA A 51 -2.32 3.59 -1.03
CA ALA A 51 -3.27 3.57 0.07
C ALA A 51 -4.28 4.72 -0.01
N TYR A 52 -3.79 5.93 -0.32
CA TYR A 52 -4.64 7.10 -0.49
C TYR A 52 -5.57 6.96 -1.70
N GLU A 53 -5.07 6.52 -2.86
CA GLU A 53 -5.87 6.46 -4.09
C GLU A 53 -6.90 5.32 -4.07
N ASN A 54 -6.61 4.20 -3.40
CA ASN A 54 -7.44 2.99 -3.47
C ASN A 54 -8.19 2.65 -2.17
N GLY A 55 -7.82 3.26 -1.03
CA GLY A 55 -8.36 2.92 0.30
C GLY A 55 -9.61 3.69 0.73
N HIS A 56 -10.15 4.58 -0.11
CA HIS A 56 -11.37 5.32 0.20
C HIS A 56 -12.61 4.46 -0.03
N TYR A 57 -13.48 4.41 0.98
CA TYR A 57 -14.78 3.72 0.87
C TYR A 57 -15.81 4.55 0.09
N PRO A 58 -16.70 3.90 -0.69
CA PRO A 58 -16.69 2.48 -1.03
C PRO A 58 -15.50 2.12 -1.93
N ILE A 59 -14.90 0.95 -1.68
CA ILE A 59 -13.74 0.48 -2.45
C ILE A 59 -14.17 0.24 -3.90
N LYS A 60 -13.44 0.83 -4.84
CA LYS A 60 -13.64 0.62 -6.27
C LYS A 60 -12.95 -0.68 -6.66
N THR A 61 -13.73 -1.72 -6.94
CA THR A 61 -13.26 -3.03 -7.43
C THR A 61 -13.07 -3.05 -8.93
#